data_AF-A0A5K1G1U9-F1
#
_entry.id   AF-A0A5K1G1U9-F1
#
_cell.length_a   1.000
_cell.length_b   1.000
_cell.length_c   1.000
_cell.angle_alpha   90.00
_cell.angle_beta   90.00
_cell.angle_gamma   90.00
#
_symmetry.space_group_name_H-M   'P 1'
#
loop_
_entity.id
_entity.type
_entity.pdbx_description
1 polymer ?
#
loop_
_entity_poly.entity_id
_entity_poly.type
_entity_poly.pdbx_seq_one_letter_code
_entity_poly.pdbx_strand_id
1 'polypeptide(L)'
;ALLAIGDITTEIFSGNPDFFPIKPTDYGRFLVISLGTGSSRRQKKYSAKAAAKWGTIDWLYNRGGTPLVDIFTQASADMVDLHISVVFQALHSEKNYLRIQ
;
A
#
# COMPACT_ATOMS: atom_id res chain seq x y z
N ALA A 1 2.27 -5.52 0.78
CA ALA A 1 2.35 -5.70 2.24
C ALA A 1 1.01 -6.12 2.84
N LEU A 2 -0.07 -5.35 2.68
CA LEU A 2 -1.37 -5.66 3.31
C LEU A 2 -1.94 -7.03 2.90
N LEU A 3 -1.88 -7.39 1.62
CA LEU A 3 -2.30 -8.71 1.15
C LEU A 3 -1.51 -9.85 1.82
N ALA A 4 -0.18 -9.73 1.87
CA ALA A 4 0.68 -10.73 2.51
C ALA A 4 0.36 -10.89 4.02
N ILE A 5 0.04 -9.79 4.70
CA ILE A 5 -0.43 -9.85 6.10
C ILE A 5 -1.76 -10.60 6.17
N GLY A 6 -2.71 -10.29 5.28
CA GLY A 6 -4.01 -10.96 5.23
C GLY A 6 -3.91 -12.48 4.95
N ASP A 7 -3.04 -12.88 4.04
CA ASP A 7 -2.79 -14.30 3.72
C ASP A 7 -2.20 -15.04 4.93
N ILE A 8 -1.17 -14.48 5.57
CA ILE A 8 -0.57 -15.07 6.77
C ILE A 8 -1.59 -15.14 7.93
N THR A 9 -2.39 -14.09 8.12
CA THR A 9 -3.46 -14.09 9.13
C THR A 9 -4.49 -15.19 8.85
N THR A 10 -4.81 -15.45 7.58
CA THR A 10 -5.73 -16.53 7.17
C THR A 10 -5.16 -17.91 7.45
N GLU A 11 -3.87 -18.14 7.19
CA GLU A 11 -3.19 -19.39 7.52
C GLU A 11 -3.12 -19.64 9.03
N ILE A 12 -2.85 -18.59 9.81
CA ILE A 12 -2.87 -18.66 11.29
C ILE A 12 -4.28 -19.00 11.79
N PHE A 13 -5.32 -18.35 11.25
CA PHE A 13 -6.72 -18.65 11.59
C PHE A 13 -7.11 -20.09 11.23
N SER A 14 -6.57 -20.61 10.13
CA SER A 14 -6.82 -21.97 9.65
C SER A 14 -6.09 -23.04 10.48
N GLY A 15 -5.28 -22.63 11.46
CA GLY A 15 -4.58 -23.53 12.36
C GLY A 15 -3.37 -24.23 11.73
N ASN A 16 -2.77 -23.61 10.71
CA ASN A 16 -1.58 -24.16 10.05
C ASN A 16 -0.43 -24.33 11.06
N PRO A 17 0.09 -25.56 11.28
CA PRO A 17 1.08 -25.85 12.32
C PRO A 17 2.47 -25.24 12.05
N ASP A 18 2.74 -24.82 10.80
CA ASP A 18 4.01 -24.17 10.43
C ASP A 18 4.09 -22.73 10.97
N PHE A 19 2.97 -22.16 11.39
CA PHE A 19 2.90 -20.83 11.98
C PHE A 19 2.72 -20.92 13.50
N PHE A 20 3.49 -20.11 14.24
CA PHE A 20 3.35 -20.01 15.68
C PHE A 20 1.90 -19.66 16.05
N PRO A 21 1.31 -20.24 17.12
CA PRO A 21 0.00 -19.86 17.60
C PRO A 21 0.03 -18.44 18.14
N ILE A 22 -0.21 -17.50 17.23
CA ILE A 22 -0.34 -16.07 17.48
C ILE A 22 -1.83 -15.79 17.46
N LYS A 23 -2.32 -14.95 18.39
CA LYS A 23 -3.71 -14.48 18.28
C LYS A 23 -3.81 -13.73 16.94
N PRO A 24 -4.79 -14.02 16.08
CA PRO A 24 -4.81 -13.46 14.72
C PRO A 24 -4.87 -11.93 14.64
N THR A 25 -5.21 -11.26 15.74
CA THR A 25 -5.24 -9.79 15.90
C THR A 25 -3.97 -9.22 16.53
N ASP A 26 -3.01 -10.07 16.91
CA ASP A 26 -1.78 -9.71 17.63
C ASP A 26 -0.67 -9.37 16.63
N TYR A 27 -0.93 -8.38 15.77
CA TYR A 27 0.02 -7.89 14.77
C TYR A 27 1.31 -7.34 15.40
N GLY A 28 1.35 -7.10 16.72
CA GLY A 28 2.55 -6.69 17.45
C GLY A 28 3.68 -7.72 17.41
N ARG A 29 3.39 -8.98 17.08
CA ARG A 29 4.42 -10.01 16.84
C ARG A 29 4.89 -10.13 15.40
N PHE A 30 4.28 -9.41 14.47
CA PHE A 30 4.74 -9.39 13.09
C PHE A 30 5.88 -8.40 12.93
N LEU A 31 6.91 -8.81 12.18
CA LEU A 31 7.94 -7.93 11.65
C LEU A 31 7.73 -7.83 10.14
N VAL A 32 7.37 -6.65 9.65
CA VAL A 32 6.98 -6.43 8.25
C VAL A 32 8.00 -5.50 7.59
N ILE A 33 8.67 -6.00 6.56
CA ILE A 33 9.51 -5.21 5.66
C ILE A 33 8.77 -5.07 4.34
N SER A 34 8.39 -3.83 4.02
CA SER A 34 7.68 -3.49 2.79
C SER A 34 8.64 -2.77 1.85
N LEU A 35 8.88 -3.33 0.67
CA LEU A 35 9.76 -2.76 -0.36
C LEU A 35 8.93 -2.14 -1.48
N GLY A 36 9.18 -0.87 -1.78
CA GLY A 36 8.64 -0.12 -2.90
C GLY A 36 9.72 0.08 -3.95
N THR A 37 9.32 0.26 -5.20
CA THR A 37 10.23 0.46 -6.33
C THR A 37 10.50 1.95 -6.62
N GLY A 38 10.28 2.83 -5.65
CA GLY A 38 10.29 4.27 -5.86
C GLY A 38 9.05 4.80 -6.56
N SER A 39 8.59 5.97 -6.12
CA SER A 39 7.69 6.83 -6.88
C SER A 39 8.50 7.96 -7.51
N SER A 40 8.26 8.28 -8.78
CA SER A 40 8.92 9.42 -9.43
C SER A 40 8.53 10.72 -8.70
N ARG A 41 9.41 11.18 -7.80
CA ARG A 41 9.19 12.32 -6.92
C ARG A 41 8.70 13.52 -7.73
N ARG A 42 7.48 13.98 -7.44
CA ARG A 42 7.03 15.37 -7.68
C ARG A 42 7.16 15.89 -9.11
N GLN A 43 7.11 15.06 -10.16
CA GLN A 43 6.70 15.63 -11.43
C GLN A 43 5.21 15.97 -11.28
N LYS A 44 4.88 17.26 -11.16
CA LYS A 44 3.50 17.76 -11.35
C LYS A 44 3.09 17.50 -12.80
N LYS A 45 2.99 16.22 -13.18
CA LYS A 45 2.70 15.74 -14.53
C LYS A 45 1.38 16.32 -15.02
N TYR A 46 0.44 16.50 -14.09
CA TYR A 46 -0.92 16.91 -14.37
C TYR A 46 -1.34 18.05 -13.44
N SER A 47 -2.22 18.92 -13.92
CA SER A 47 -2.82 20.01 -13.15
C SER A 47 -4.34 19.91 -13.22
N ALA A 48 -5.04 20.32 -12.16
CA ALA A 48 -6.50 20.31 -12.14
C ALA A 48 -7.11 21.12 -13.29
N LYS A 49 -6.52 22.27 -13.65
CA LYS A 49 -6.96 23.10 -14.78
C LYS A 49 -6.83 22.39 -16.13
N ALA A 50 -5.81 21.54 -16.30
CA ALA A 50 -5.67 20.73 -17.51
C ALA A 50 -6.66 19.55 -17.50
N ALA A 51 -6.78 18.84 -16.38
CA ALA A 51 -7.68 17.70 -16.21
C ALA A 51 -9.16 18.06 -16.37
N ALA A 52 -9.56 19.30 -16.03
CA ALA A 52 -10.91 19.80 -16.24
C ALA A 52 -11.35 19.83 -17.72
N LYS A 53 -10.40 19.75 -18.66
CA LYS A 53 -10.66 19.73 -20.11
C LYS A 53 -10.53 18.33 -20.74
N TRP A 54 -10.23 17.31 -19.94
CA TRP A 54 -9.95 15.96 -20.44
C TRP A 54 -11.22 15.19 -20.76
N GLY A 55 -11.23 14.53 -21.92
CA GLY A 55 -12.18 13.47 -22.24
C GLY A 55 -11.73 12.12 -21.70
N THR A 56 -12.51 11.06 -21.98
CA THR A 56 -12.20 9.68 -21.56
C THR A 56 -10.85 9.18 -22.07
N ILE A 57 -10.48 9.51 -23.32
CA ILE A 57 -9.19 9.10 -23.90
C ILE A 57 -8.04 9.81 -23.18
N ASP A 58 -8.17 11.10 -22.86
CA ASP A 58 -7.15 11.86 -22.13
C ASP A 58 -6.95 11.32 -20.71
N TRP A 59 -7.99 10.79 -20.06
CA TRP A 59 -7.86 10.12 -18.77
C TRP A 59 -7.11 8.78 -18.86
N LEU A 60 -7.28 8.06 -19.97
CA LEU A 60 -6.59 6.80 -20.23
C LEU A 60 -5.14 7.01 -20.67
N TYR A 61 -4.88 8.01 -21.52
CA TYR A 61 -3.57 8.29 -22.07
C TYR A 61 -3.36 9.79 -22.29
N ASN A 62 -2.36 10.36 -21.61
CA ASN A 62 -2.01 11.77 -21.77
C ASN A 62 -0.50 11.97 -21.69
N ARG A 63 0.07 12.66 -22.69
CA ARG A 63 1.49 13.08 -22.72
C ARG A 63 2.47 11.92 -22.46
N GLY A 64 2.22 10.75 -23.05
CA GLY A 64 3.11 9.60 -22.91
C GLY A 64 2.97 8.82 -21.59
N GLY A 65 1.95 9.12 -20.78
CA GLY A 65 1.63 8.37 -19.56
C GLY A 65 0.16 7.96 -19.51
N THR A 66 -0.21 7.24 -18.45
CA THR A 66 -1.55 6.71 -18.20
C THR A 66 -2.13 7.32 -16.93
N PRO A 67 -2.71 8.53 -16.98
CA PRO A 67 -3.02 9.33 -15.79
C PRO A 67 -3.88 8.59 -14.76
N LEU A 68 -4.95 7.93 -15.20
CA LEU A 68 -5.86 7.22 -14.31
C LEU A 68 -5.17 6.05 -13.59
N VAL A 69 -4.40 5.26 -14.33
CA VAL A 69 -3.67 4.09 -13.79
C VAL A 69 -2.55 4.54 -12.86
N ASP A 70 -1.80 5.57 -13.24
CA ASP A 70 -0.70 6.10 -12.44
C ASP A 70 -1.20 6.65 -11.10
N ILE A 71 -2.27 7.46 -11.13
CA ILE A 71 -2.87 8.06 -9.92
C ILE A 71 -3.45 6.97 -9.04
N PHE A 72 -4.23 6.04 -9.61
CA PHE A 72 -4.83 4.95 -8.84
C PHE A 72 -3.77 4.07 -8.18
N THR A 73 -2.72 3.69 -8.93
CA THR A 73 -1.65 2.84 -8.41
C THR A 73 -0.88 3.53 -7.29
N GLN A 74 -0.52 4.80 -7.47
CA GLN A 74 0.18 5.57 -6.43
C GLN A 74 -0.69 5.78 -5.18
N ALA A 75 -1.93 6.22 -5.35
CA ALA A 75 -2.86 6.42 -4.24
C ALA A 75 -3.14 5.10 -3.49
N SER A 76 -3.24 3.97 -4.21
CA SER A 76 -3.44 2.67 -3.58
C SER A 76 -2.23 2.23 -2.75
N ALA A 77 -1.01 2.48 -3.24
CA ALA A 77 0.22 2.20 -2.49
C ALA A 77 0.28 3.05 -1.22
N ASP A 78 0.02 4.35 -1.32
CA ASP A 78 0.03 5.28 -0.18
C ASP A 78 -1.04 4.91 0.86
N MET A 79 -2.25 4.54 0.42
CA MET A 79 -3.33 4.11 1.30
C MET A 79 -2.99 2.82 2.07
N VAL A 80 -2.35 1.86 1.40
CA VAL A 80 -1.90 0.61 2.05
C VAL A 80 -0.82 0.91 3.09
N ASP A 81 0.16 1.76 2.75
CA ASP A 81 1.25 2.11 3.65
C ASP A 81 0.74 2.89 4.88
N LEU A 82 -0.21 3.80 4.70
CA LEU A 82 -0.87 4.51 5.80
C LEU A 82 -1.68 3.56 6.67
N HIS A 83 -2.46 2.66 6.07
CA HIS A 83 -3.27 1.69 6.82
C HIS A 83 -2.41 0.80 7.71
N ILE A 84 -1.32 0.24 7.18
CA ILE A 84 -0.40 -0.60 7.94
C ILE A 84 0.27 0.23 9.04
N SER A 85 0.73 1.44 8.73
CA SER A 85 1.37 2.31 9.73
C SER A 85 0.45 2.61 10.90
N VAL A 86 -0.83 2.93 10.64
CA VAL A 86 -1.84 3.19 11.68
C VAL A 86 -2.09 1.94 12.53
N VAL A 87 -2.18 0.76 11.92
CA VAL A 87 -2.37 -0.51 12.66
C VAL A 87 -1.19 -0.79 13.59
N PHE A 88 0.05 -0.68 13.09
CA PHE A 88 1.25 -0.91 13.90
C PHE A 88 1.42 0.16 14.99
N GLN A 89 1.02 1.40 14.74
CA GLN A 89 1.03 2.46 15.75
C GLN A 89 -0.02 2.23 16.85
N ALA A 90 -1.25 1.84 16.48
CA ALA A 90 -2.31 1.53 17.44
C ALA A 90 -1.96 0.35 18.37
N LEU A 91 -1.09 -0.55 17.90
CA LEU A 91 -0.58 -1.69 18.66
C LEU A 91 0.77 -1.41 19.34
N HIS A 92 1.20 -0.15 19.41
CA HIS A 92 2.48 0.27 20.01
C HIS A 92 3.70 -0.49 19.45
N SER A 93 3.63 -0.92 18.19
CA SER A 93 4.59 -1.79 17.52
C SER A 93 5.18 -1.13 16.28
N GLU A 94 5.18 0.20 16.21
CA GLU A 94 5.68 1.01 15.08
C GLU A 94 7.08 0.63 14.60
N LYS A 95 7.96 0.15 15.50
CA LYS A 95 9.31 -0.33 15.15
C LYS A 95 9.32 -1.62 14.33
N ASN A 96 8.21 -2.35 14.31
CA ASN A 96 8.09 -3.63 13.61
C ASN A 96 7.60 -3.48 12.16
N TYR A 97 7.31 -2.25 11.71
CA TYR A 97 7.01 -1.95 10.31
C TYR A 97 8.11 -1.09 9.69
N LEU A 98 8.83 -1.64 8.71
CA LEU A 98 9.84 -0.92 7.93
C LEU A 98 9.41 -0.83 6.47
N ARG A 99 9.15 0.40 6.00
CA ARG A 99 8.91 0.69 4.58
C ARG A 99 10.17 1.28 3.96
N ILE A 100 10.69 0.63 2.92
CA ILE A 100 11.75 1.14 2.06
C ILE A 100 11.08 1.47 0.73
N GLN A 101 11.08 2.74 0.33
CA GLN A 101 10.39 3.22 -0.87
C GLN A 101 11.30 4.11 -1.72
#